data_AF-A0A0F9DCH9-F1
#
_entry.id   AF-A0A0F9DCH9-F1
#
_cell.length_a   1.000
_cell.length_b   1.000
_cell.length_c   1.000
_cell.angle_alpha   90.00
_cell.angle_beta   90.00
_cell.angle_gamma   90.00
#
_symmetry.space_group_name_H-M   'P 1'
#
loop_
_entity.id
_entity.type
_entity.pdbx_description
1 polymer ?
#
loop_
_entity_poly.entity_id
_entity_poly.type
_entity_poly.pdbx_seq_one_letter_code
_entity_poly.pdbx_strand_id
1 'polypeptide(L)'
;MNKNRMCSIDGCENQYFAKNLCQKHYRRFERHGDPLKCKIFIKNKGEKCKVDFCNKDAITKGLCFKHYYHFIRYDNPLGGKEIELHGMCGTPEYQVWWNMIDRCTNPDYSAYDYYGGRGIT
;
A
#
# COMPACT_ATOMS: atom_id res chain seq x y z
N MET A 1 7.08 -47.87 2.96
CA MET A 1 7.78 -46.93 2.06
C MET A 1 7.16 -45.55 2.20
N ASN A 2 7.89 -44.60 2.77
CA ASN A 2 7.41 -43.28 3.20
C ASN A 2 7.26 -42.38 1.97
N LYS A 3 6.04 -42.20 1.44
CA LYS A 3 5.79 -41.31 0.31
C LYS A 3 6.20 -39.90 0.69
N ASN A 4 7.10 -39.36 -0.12
CA ASN A 4 7.85 -38.12 0.01
C ASN A 4 7.10 -37.03 0.80
N ARG A 5 7.47 -36.84 2.07
CA ARG A 5 6.82 -35.87 2.94
C ARG A 5 7.38 -34.47 2.78
N MET A 6 7.60 -33.99 1.56
CA MET A 6 8.17 -32.65 1.31
C MET A 6 7.11 -31.65 0.88
N CYS A 7 7.39 -30.37 1.13
CA CYS A 7 6.54 -29.26 0.74
C CYS A 7 6.37 -29.19 -0.78
N SER A 8 5.16 -28.89 -1.23
CA SER A 8 4.82 -28.69 -2.65
C SER A 8 5.26 -27.33 -3.21
N ILE A 9 5.93 -26.50 -2.41
CA ILE A 9 6.44 -25.20 -2.88
C ILE A 9 7.81 -25.47 -3.48
N ASP A 10 7.97 -25.05 -4.73
CA ASP A 10 9.21 -25.20 -5.47
C ASP A 10 10.39 -24.60 -4.70
N GLY A 11 11.49 -25.34 -4.62
CA GLY A 11 12.68 -24.98 -3.82
C GLY A 11 12.51 -25.05 -2.30
N CYS A 12 11.42 -25.62 -1.76
CA CYS A 12 11.24 -25.81 -0.32
C CYS A 12 11.50 -27.26 0.10
N GLU A 13 12.67 -27.51 0.67
CA GLU A 13 13.09 -28.86 1.14
C GLU A 13 12.49 -29.24 2.50
N ASN A 14 11.62 -28.40 3.07
CA ASN A 14 11.00 -28.68 4.37
C ASN A 14 9.93 -29.75 4.24
N GLN A 15 9.74 -30.52 5.33
CA GLN A 15 8.69 -31.53 5.34
C GLN A 15 7.28 -30.91 5.31
N TYR A 16 6.35 -31.53 4.58
CA TYR A 16 4.96 -31.09 4.56
C TYR A 16 4.29 -31.36 5.90
N PHE A 17 3.48 -30.39 6.33
CA PHE A 17 2.69 -30.44 7.55
C PHE A 17 1.22 -30.74 7.24
N ALA A 18 0.60 -29.94 6.36
CA ALA A 18 -0.80 -30.11 5.95
C ALA A 18 -1.02 -29.47 4.57
N LYS A 19 -2.02 -29.97 3.81
CA LYS A 19 -2.31 -29.54 2.43
C LYS A 19 -1.09 -29.57 1.49
N ASN A 20 -0.19 -30.54 1.66
CA ASN A 20 1.10 -30.63 0.96
C ASN A 20 2.04 -29.44 1.18
N LEU A 21 1.74 -28.53 2.11
CA LEU A 21 2.56 -27.38 2.44
C LEU A 21 3.33 -27.67 3.73
N CYS A 22 4.58 -27.19 3.82
CA CYS A 22 5.30 -27.17 5.09
C CYS A 22 4.57 -26.28 6.09
N GLN A 23 4.85 -26.44 7.37
CA GLN A 23 4.15 -25.71 8.43
C GLN A 23 4.17 -24.18 8.21
N LYS A 24 5.28 -23.62 7.68
CA LYS A 24 5.41 -22.19 7.37
C LYS A 24 4.46 -21.75 6.25
N HIS A 25 4.42 -22.50 5.14
CA HIS A 25 3.57 -22.19 4.00
C HIS A 25 2.09 -22.46 4.31
N TYR A 26 1.79 -23.53 5.04
CA TYR A 26 0.44 -23.84 5.49
C TYR A 26 -0.12 -22.72 6.37
N ARG A 27 0.65 -22.23 7.36
CA ARG A 27 0.24 -21.11 8.22
C ARG A 27 0.04 -19.80 7.44
N ARG A 28 0.82 -19.55 6.38
CA ARG A 28 0.63 -18.38 5.50
C ARG A 28 -0.64 -18.51 4.68
N PHE A 29 -0.86 -19.69 4.10
CA PHE A 29 -2.06 -20.01 3.34
C PHE A 29 -3.33 -19.93 4.18
N GLU A 30 -3.33 -20.49 5.38
CA GLU A 30 -4.48 -20.45 6.30
C GLU A 30 -4.84 -19.01 6.68
N ARG A 31 -3.83 -18.15 6.87
CA ARG A 31 -4.02 -16.78 7.36
C ARG A 31 -4.29 -15.76 6.25
N HIS A 32 -3.80 -16.01 5.04
CA HIS A 32 -3.77 -15.03 3.95
C HIS A 32 -4.25 -15.57 2.59
N GLY A 33 -4.65 -16.84 2.51
CA GLY A 33 -5.07 -17.50 1.27
C GLY A 33 -3.94 -17.84 0.30
N ASP A 34 -2.70 -17.42 0.58
CA ASP A 34 -1.53 -17.60 -0.29
C ASP A 34 -0.34 -18.15 0.51
N PRO A 35 0.18 -19.35 0.17
CA PRO A 35 1.30 -19.97 0.87
C PRO A 35 2.61 -19.19 0.73
N LEU A 36 2.76 -18.39 -0.33
CA LEU A 36 3.96 -17.61 -0.61
C LEU A 36 3.92 -16.22 0.01
N LYS A 37 2.83 -15.84 0.70
CA LYS A 37 2.70 -14.56 1.36
C LYS A 37 3.80 -14.36 2.41
N CYS A 38 4.86 -13.66 2.03
CA CYS A 38 5.98 -13.33 2.90
C CYS A 38 5.78 -11.96 3.55
N LYS A 39 6.14 -11.85 4.84
CA LYS A 39 6.49 -10.56 5.43
C LYS A 39 7.80 -10.13 4.77
N ILE A 40 7.81 -8.99 4.10
CA ILE A 40 8.98 -8.53 3.34
C ILE A 40 10.09 -8.14 4.32
N PHE A 41 11.26 -8.74 4.17
CA PHE A 41 12.48 -8.27 4.83
C PHE A 41 12.90 -6.97 4.15
N ILE A 42 12.90 -5.88 4.90
CA ILE A 42 13.25 -4.54 4.43
C ILE A 42 14.75 -4.55 4.11
N LYS A 43 15.13 -4.65 2.82
CA LYS A 43 16.54 -4.59 2.41
C LYS A 43 17.15 -3.21 2.65
N ASN A 44 16.32 -2.17 2.70
CA ASN A 44 16.70 -0.78 2.83
C ASN A 44 16.33 -0.22 4.22
N LYS A 45 16.76 -0.92 5.28
CA LYS A 45 16.43 -0.55 6.66
C LYS A 45 16.99 0.84 6.98
N GLY A 46 16.12 1.84 7.07
CA GLY A 46 16.48 3.23 7.37
C GLY A 46 16.39 4.20 6.19
N GLU A 47 16.28 3.70 4.95
CA GLU A 47 16.03 4.57 3.80
C GLU A 47 14.55 4.90 3.70
N LYS A 48 14.24 6.16 3.40
CA LYS A 48 12.87 6.60 3.12
C LYS A 48 12.50 6.32 1.67
N CYS A 49 11.20 6.15 1.45
CA CYS A 49 10.64 6.00 0.13
C CYS A 49 11.00 7.21 -0.74
N LYS A 50 11.49 6.97 -1.95
CA LYS A 50 11.86 7.98 -2.97
C LYS A 50 10.66 8.66 -3.64
N VAL A 51 9.44 8.34 -3.22
CA VAL A 51 8.26 9.02 -3.74
C VAL A 51 8.06 10.25 -2.91
N ASP A 52 7.91 11.40 -3.57
CA ASP A 52 7.73 12.68 -2.90
C ASP A 52 6.62 12.60 -1.85
N PHE A 53 6.87 13.23 -0.70
CA PHE A 53 5.97 13.24 0.46
C PHE A 53 5.66 11.86 1.07
N CYS A 54 6.46 10.83 0.78
CA CYS A 54 6.32 9.50 1.40
C CYS A 54 7.34 9.25 2.52
N ASN A 55 6.92 9.42 3.77
CA ASN A 55 7.78 9.20 4.94
C ASN A 55 7.92 7.72 5.38
N LYS A 56 7.38 6.79 4.60
CA LYS A 56 7.47 5.35 4.88
C LYS A 56 8.84 4.82 4.51
N ASP A 57 9.27 3.78 5.23
CA ASP A 57 10.54 3.14 4.95
C ASP A 57 10.48 2.39 3.61
N ALA A 58 11.52 2.57 2.81
CA ALA A 58 11.71 1.84 1.57
C ALA A 58 11.95 0.36 1.88
N ILE A 59 11.27 -0.52 1.17
CA ILE A 59 11.45 -1.97 1.31
C ILE A 59 12.37 -2.53 0.22
N THR A 60 12.29 -1.97 -0.98
CA THR A 60 13.03 -2.39 -2.18
C THR A 60 12.92 -1.31 -3.26
N LYS A 61 13.93 -1.19 -4.14
CA LYS A 61 14.01 -0.16 -5.20
C LYS A 61 13.86 1.29 -4.70
N GLY A 62 14.14 1.54 -3.41
CA GLY A 62 13.87 2.84 -2.79
C GLY A 62 12.38 3.16 -2.64
N LEU A 63 11.47 2.19 -2.77
CA LEU A 63 10.03 2.37 -2.66
C LEU A 63 9.49 1.67 -1.41
N CYS A 64 8.52 2.28 -0.74
CA CYS A 64 7.74 1.61 0.31
C CYS A 64 6.88 0.49 -0.28
N PHE A 65 6.33 -0.39 0.55
CA PHE A 65 5.55 -1.54 0.06
C PHE A 65 4.41 -1.15 -0.89
N LYS A 66 3.67 -0.08 -0.56
CA LYS A 66 2.54 0.39 -1.36
C LYS A 66 2.99 0.88 -2.73
N HIS A 67 4.04 1.71 -2.77
CA HIS A 67 4.56 2.25 -4.03
C HIS A 67 5.27 1.20 -4.87
N TYR A 68 5.96 0.26 -4.24
CA TYR A 68 6.48 -0.91 -4.94
C TYR A 68 5.35 -1.78 -5.51
N TYR A 69 4.26 -1.96 -4.77
CA TYR A 69 3.09 -2.70 -5.23
C TYR A 69 2.37 -2.02 -6.40
N HIS A 70 2.26 -0.69 -6.40
CA HIS A 70 1.73 0.07 -7.54
C HIS A 70 2.65 -0.03 -8.75
N PHE A 71 3.96 0.11 -8.52
CA PHE A 71 4.97 -0.02 -9.57
C PHE A 71 4.91 -1.38 -10.27
N ILE A 72 4.85 -2.50 -9.54
CA ILE A 72 4.75 -3.83 -10.17
C ILE A 72 3.41 -4.08 -10.90
N ARG A 73 2.36 -3.31 -10.58
CA ARG A 73 1.01 -3.52 -11.11
C ARG A 73 0.64 -2.57 -12.26
N TYR A 74 1.18 -1.36 -12.25
CA TYR A 74 0.81 -0.26 -13.15
C TYR A 74 2.02 0.40 -13.80
N ASP A 75 3.23 -0.12 -13.57
CA ASP A 75 4.51 0.51 -13.94
C ASP A 75 4.68 1.96 -13.44
N ASN A 76 3.89 2.34 -12.43
CA ASN A 76 3.88 3.66 -11.83
C ASN A 76 3.76 3.52 -10.30
N PRO A 77 4.70 4.07 -9.51
CA PRO A 77 4.67 3.97 -8.05
C PRO A 77 3.50 4.72 -7.40
N LEU A 78 2.88 5.69 -8.08
CA LEU A 78 1.72 6.44 -7.59
C LEU A 78 0.39 5.71 -7.84
N GLY A 79 0.35 4.77 -8.79
CA GLY A 79 -0.87 4.07 -9.21
C GLY A 79 -1.56 4.77 -10.38
N GLY A 80 -2.53 4.08 -10.98
CA GLY A 80 -3.06 4.36 -12.32
C GLY A 80 -4.00 5.56 -12.52
N LYS A 81 -3.63 6.77 -12.06
CA LYS A 81 -4.05 8.07 -12.64
C LYS A 81 -2.98 9.12 -12.30
N GLU A 82 -2.58 9.94 -13.28
CA GLU A 82 -1.82 11.16 -13.02
C GLU A 82 -2.63 12.07 -12.09
N ILE A 83 -2.11 12.26 -10.86
CA ILE A 83 -2.56 13.35 -10.00
C ILE A 83 -1.40 14.34 -10.03
N GLU A 84 -1.57 15.49 -10.69
CA GLU A 84 -0.63 16.59 -10.55
C GLU A 84 -0.67 17.08 -9.10
N LEU A 85 0.33 16.66 -8.31
CA LEU A 85 0.46 17.09 -6.93
C LEU A 85 1.10 18.48 -6.93
N HIS A 86 0.34 19.53 -6.58
CA HIS A 86 0.80 20.93 -6.48
C HIS A 86 1.92 21.19 -5.43
N GLY A 87 2.59 20.16 -4.93
CA GLY A 87 3.78 20.29 -4.09
C GLY A 87 3.56 20.75 -2.64
N MET A 88 2.35 21.14 -2.23
CA MET A 88 2.10 21.60 -0.85
C MET A 88 1.27 20.63 -0.01
N CYS A 89 1.06 19.37 -0.43
CA CYS A 89 0.26 18.42 0.34
C CYS A 89 0.84 18.22 1.76
N GLY A 90 -0.01 18.32 2.79
CA GLY A 90 0.39 18.20 4.20
C GLY A 90 1.00 19.45 4.84
N THR A 91 1.07 20.57 4.10
CA THR A 91 1.41 21.88 4.68
C THR A 91 0.16 22.54 5.28
N PRO A 92 0.31 23.47 6.25
CA PRO A 92 -0.80 24.29 6.73
C PRO A 92 -1.50 25.05 5.61
N GLU A 93 -0.76 25.52 4.60
CA GLU A 93 -1.28 26.24 3.44
C GLU A 93 -2.25 25.37 2.63
N TYR A 94 -1.89 24.11 2.40
CA TYR A 94 -2.78 23.17 1.72
C TYR A 94 -4.00 22.82 2.55
N GLN A 95 -3.87 22.70 3.88
CA GLN A 95 -5.03 22.47 4.75
C GLN A 95 -6.00 23.65 4.69
N VAL A 96 -5.50 24.89 4.66
CA VAL A 96 -6.33 26.09 4.51
C VAL A 96 -7.00 26.09 3.14
N TRP A 97 -6.26 25.88 2.07
CA TRP A 97 -6.82 25.81 0.71
C TRP A 97 -7.88 24.71 0.58
N TRP A 98 -7.59 23.50 1.07
CA TRP A 98 -8.52 22.38 1.00
C TRP A 98 -9.80 22.66 1.81
N ASN A 99 -9.67 23.19 3.03
CA ASN A 99 -10.82 23.63 3.83
C ASN A 99 -11.63 24.75 3.15
N MET A 100 -10.97 25.63 2.40
CA MET A 100 -11.63 26.68 1.61
C MET A 100 -12.46 26.11 0.46
N ILE A 101 -11.99 25.04 -0.18
CA ILE A 101 -12.72 24.35 -1.26
C ILE A 101 -13.86 23.51 -0.68
N ASP A 102 -13.60 22.72 0.36
CA ASP A 102 -14.58 21.80 0.96
C ASP A 102 -15.85 22.53 1.43
N ARG A 103 -15.72 23.66 2.14
CA ARG A 103 -16.89 24.46 2.54
C ARG A 103 -17.70 25.00 1.36
N CYS A 104 -17.14 25.07 0.15
CA CYS A 104 -17.83 25.56 -1.03
C CYS A 104 -18.42 24.44 -1.88
N THR A 105 -17.84 23.23 -1.84
CA THR A 105 -18.18 22.16 -2.78
C THR A 105 -18.65 20.86 -2.14
N ASN A 106 -18.47 20.68 -0.83
CA ASN A 106 -18.81 19.46 -0.11
C ASN A 106 -20.06 19.68 0.78
N PRO A 107 -21.24 19.16 0.38
CA PRO A 107 -22.48 19.29 1.15
C PRO A 107 -22.44 18.70 2.56
N ASP A 108 -21.54 17.74 2.81
CA ASP A 108 -21.37 17.13 4.12
C ASP A 108 -20.48 17.98 5.06
N TYR A 109 -19.87 19.05 4.56
CA TYR A 109 -19.03 19.94 5.37
C TYR A 109 -19.90 20.88 6.20
N SER A 110 -19.59 21.02 7.50
CA SER A 110 -20.44 21.77 8.46
C SER A 110 -20.66 23.24 8.09
N ALA A 111 -19.74 23.82 7.32
CA ALA A 111 -19.86 25.21 6.87
C ALA A 111 -20.56 25.36 5.51
N TYR A 112 -20.94 24.27 4.83
CA TYR A 112 -21.41 24.31 3.44
C TYR A 112 -22.63 25.22 3.22
N ASP A 113 -23.62 25.17 4.11
CA ASP A 113 -24.84 25.98 4.02
C ASP A 113 -24.57 27.49 4.02
N TYR A 114 -23.45 27.92 4.62
CA TYR A 114 -23.06 29.33 4.66
C TYR A 114 -22.34 29.80 3.39
N TYR A 115 -21.81 28.88 2.58
CA TYR A 115 -21.04 29.18 1.37
C TYR A 115 -21.64 28.46 0.14
N GLY A 116 -21.27 27.20 -0.10
CA GLY A 116 -21.66 26.44 -1.29
C GLY A 116 -23.18 26.29 -1.47
N GLY A 117 -23.91 26.08 -0.37
CA GLY A 117 -25.37 25.94 -0.36
C GLY A 117 -26.14 27.20 -0.78
N ARG A 118 -25.47 28.34 -0.98
CA ARG A 118 -26.09 29.61 -1.37
C ARG A 118 -26.14 29.84 -2.89
N GLY A 119 -25.67 28.88 -3.69
CA GLY A 119 -25.78 28.94 -5.16
C GLY A 119 -24.81 29.91 -5.83
N ILE A 120 -23.66 30.18 -5.22
CA ILE A 120 -22.58 30.93 -5.88
C ILE A 120 -21.83 29.94 -6.80
N THR A 121 -22.26 29.86 -8.06
CA THR A 121 -21.61 29.11 -9.14
C THR A 121 -21.27 30.03 -10.29
#